data_AF-A0A502CWW3-F1
#
_entry.id   AF-A0A502CWW3-F1
#
_cell.length_a   1.000
_cell.length_b   1.000
_cell.length_c   1.000
_cell.angle_alpha   90.00
_cell.angle_beta   90.00
_cell.angle_gamma   90.00
#
_symmetry.space_group_name_H-M   'P 1'
#
loop_
_entity.id
_entity.type
_entity.pdbx_description
1 polymer ?
#
loop_
_entity_poly.entity_id
_entity_poly.type
_entity_poly.pdbx_seq_one_letter_code
_entity_poly.pdbx_strand_id
1 'polypeptide(L)'
;MLSSISPLGERARNSRWWLTATAYLLGSLAGGLAMGGLAALLGSSLPDSVRTSRWTLVVVAGLLLVGLAFDLRGPQSLPSWRRQVDVDWLTRYRGWVYGGGFGVQLGFGLVTIITSATTYAVVLLAALTGHLAAGLAVGATFGVVRALPSLLLARVDDRDSLHRVFIRVEQWTNPAAVIAKVALGGAAAILLAAAIGS
;
A
#
# COMPACT_ATOMS: atom_id res chain seq x y z
N MET A 1 -9.48 -9.30 8.78
CA MET A 1 -8.97 -9.39 7.39
C MET A 1 -7.81 -10.37 7.26
N LEU A 2 -6.68 -10.16 7.95
CA LEU A 2 -5.57 -11.11 7.89
C LEU A 2 -5.96 -12.51 8.40
N SER A 3 -6.76 -12.62 9.46
CA SER A 3 -7.28 -13.91 9.95
C SER A 3 -8.12 -14.68 8.94
N SER A 4 -8.85 -14.00 8.04
CA SER A 4 -9.74 -14.65 7.08
C SER A 4 -9.00 -15.30 5.91
N ILE A 5 -7.83 -14.77 5.51
CA ILE A 5 -6.96 -15.39 4.48
C ILE A 5 -5.84 -16.19 5.15
N SER A 6 -6.22 -17.19 5.94
CA SER A 6 -5.31 -18.13 6.61
C SER A 6 -5.65 -19.57 6.24
N PRO A 7 -4.69 -20.52 6.33
CA PRO A 7 -4.98 -21.93 6.08
C PRO A 7 -6.13 -22.48 6.92
N LEU A 8 -6.28 -21.99 8.17
CA LEU A 8 -7.41 -22.31 9.04
C LEU A 8 -8.74 -21.78 8.51
N GLY A 9 -8.79 -20.49 8.16
CA GLY A 9 -10.00 -19.85 7.66
C GLY A 9 -10.47 -20.40 6.32
N GLU A 10 -9.55 -20.90 5.51
CA GLU A 10 -9.84 -21.51 4.19
C GLU A 10 -10.27 -22.97 4.29
N ARG A 11 -9.66 -23.74 5.21
CA ARG A 11 -10.11 -25.11 5.52
C ARG A 11 -11.56 -25.14 6.01
N ALA A 12 -11.94 -24.18 6.86
CA ALA A 12 -13.32 -24.03 7.31
C ALA A 12 -14.31 -23.76 6.17
N ARG A 13 -13.82 -23.24 5.03
CA ARG A 13 -14.61 -22.90 3.83
C ARG A 13 -14.36 -23.85 2.65
N ASN A 14 -13.74 -25.02 2.92
CA ASN A 14 -13.38 -26.03 1.92
C ASN A 14 -12.63 -25.45 0.70
N SER A 15 -11.79 -24.43 0.93
CA SER A 15 -10.99 -23.74 -0.08
C SER A 15 -9.50 -23.98 0.13
N ARG A 16 -8.74 -23.92 -0.97
CA ARG A 16 -7.29 -24.11 -0.95
C ARG A 16 -6.63 -22.76 -0.70
N TRP A 17 -5.98 -22.61 0.45
CA TRP A 17 -5.34 -21.36 0.86
C TRP A 17 -4.35 -20.82 -0.18
N TRP A 18 -3.51 -21.69 -0.78
CA TRP A 18 -2.52 -21.27 -1.75
C TRP A 18 -3.14 -20.62 -3.00
N LEU A 19 -4.33 -21.06 -3.43
CA LEU A 19 -5.04 -20.45 -4.56
C LEU A 19 -5.50 -19.04 -4.21
N THR A 20 -6.09 -18.86 -3.03
CA THR A 20 -6.53 -17.54 -2.56
C THR A 20 -5.35 -16.61 -2.33
N ALA A 21 -4.28 -17.09 -1.69
CA ALA A 21 -3.08 -16.31 -1.41
C ALA A 21 -2.38 -15.87 -2.69
N THR A 22 -2.25 -16.75 -3.69
CA THR A 22 -1.70 -16.40 -5.00
C THR A 22 -2.59 -15.39 -5.71
N ALA A 23 -3.92 -15.59 -5.71
CA ALA A 23 -4.85 -14.63 -6.31
C ALA A 23 -4.79 -13.26 -5.60
N TYR A 24 -4.64 -13.25 -4.29
CA TYR A 24 -4.46 -12.04 -3.49
C TYR A 24 -3.14 -11.31 -3.83
N LEU A 25 -2.04 -12.05 -3.97
CA LEU A 25 -0.75 -11.46 -4.34
C LEU A 25 -0.79 -10.89 -5.77
N LEU A 26 -1.32 -11.65 -6.73
CA LEU A 26 -1.48 -11.19 -8.12
C LEU A 26 -2.44 -10.01 -8.22
N GLY A 27 -3.54 -10.04 -7.47
CA GLY A 27 -4.47 -8.92 -7.36
C GLY A 27 -3.80 -7.68 -6.78
N SER A 28 -3.01 -7.84 -5.72
CA SER A 28 -2.28 -6.73 -5.08
C SER A 28 -1.24 -6.12 -6.02
N LEU A 29 -0.52 -6.96 -6.77
CA LEU A 29 0.39 -6.52 -7.84
C LEU A 29 -0.38 -5.76 -8.92
N ALA A 30 -1.48 -6.29 -9.42
CA ALA A 30 -2.30 -5.65 -10.46
C ALA A 30 -2.87 -4.31 -9.99
N GLY A 31 -3.40 -4.23 -8.77
CA GLY A 31 -3.90 -3.00 -8.17
C GLY A 31 -2.79 -1.95 -7.98
N GLY A 32 -1.61 -2.39 -7.55
CA GLY A 32 -0.43 -1.53 -7.41
C GLY A 32 0.07 -0.99 -8.74
N LEU A 33 0.20 -1.85 -9.76
CA LEU A 33 0.54 -1.47 -11.14
C LEU A 33 -0.46 -0.45 -11.70
N ALA A 34 -1.76 -0.68 -11.49
CA ALA A 34 -2.80 0.24 -11.93
C ALA A 34 -2.68 1.62 -11.25
N MET A 35 -2.50 1.66 -9.92
CA MET A 35 -2.32 2.90 -9.18
C MET A 35 -1.08 3.67 -9.65
N GLY A 36 0.08 3.01 -9.68
CA GLY A 36 1.35 3.64 -10.05
C GLY A 36 1.39 4.06 -11.53
N GLY A 37 0.83 3.23 -12.41
CA GLY A 37 0.69 3.53 -13.84
C GLY A 37 -0.22 4.73 -14.08
N LEU A 38 -1.40 4.77 -13.47
CA LEU A 38 -2.32 5.91 -13.57
C LEU A 38 -1.70 7.19 -13.02
N ALA A 39 -1.02 7.11 -11.87
CA ALA A 39 -0.32 8.26 -11.29
C ALA A 39 0.74 8.80 -12.26
N ALA A 40 1.59 7.94 -12.83
CA ALA A 40 2.62 8.35 -13.78
C ALA A 40 2.04 8.90 -15.09
N LEU A 41 0.93 8.35 -15.59
CA LEU A 41 0.23 8.87 -16.78
C LEU A 41 -0.38 10.27 -16.52
N LEU A 42 -0.94 10.49 -15.34
CA LEU A 42 -1.39 11.83 -14.94
C LEU A 42 -0.20 12.80 -14.85
N GLY A 43 0.91 12.33 -14.28
CA GLY A 43 2.16 13.09 -14.20
C GLY A 43 2.78 13.43 -15.54
N SER A 44 2.71 12.52 -16.52
CA SER A 44 3.26 12.73 -17.87
C SER A 44 2.46 13.76 -18.67
N SER A 45 1.24 14.09 -18.25
CA SER A 45 0.45 15.17 -18.84
C SER A 45 1.00 16.56 -18.46
N LEU A 46 1.86 16.64 -17.44
CA LEU A 46 2.56 17.87 -17.07
C LEU A 46 3.90 17.97 -17.82
N PRO A 47 4.21 19.13 -18.44
CA PRO A 47 5.50 19.37 -19.07
C PRO A 47 6.66 19.13 -18.10
N ASP A 48 7.78 18.61 -18.61
CA ASP A 48 8.98 18.36 -17.80
C ASP A 48 9.44 19.61 -17.06
N SER A 49 9.38 20.78 -17.70
CA SER A 49 9.73 22.07 -17.10
C SER A 49 8.91 22.43 -15.86
N VAL A 50 7.67 21.97 -15.79
CA VAL A 50 6.80 22.15 -14.61
C VAL A 50 7.10 21.07 -13.58
N ARG A 51 7.21 19.80 -13.98
CA ARG A 51 7.46 18.67 -13.04
C ARG A 51 8.78 18.81 -12.30
N THR A 52 9.84 19.24 -12.99
CA THR A 52 11.18 19.40 -12.41
C THR A 52 11.43 20.80 -11.88
N SER A 53 10.44 21.71 -11.97
CA SER A 53 10.56 23.05 -11.40
C SER A 53 10.80 22.99 -9.90
N ARG A 54 11.70 23.84 -9.39
CA ARG A 54 11.93 24.05 -7.95
C ARG A 54 10.64 24.20 -7.16
N TRP A 55 9.64 24.87 -7.72
CA TRP A 55 8.37 25.12 -7.05
C TRP A 55 7.55 23.84 -6.88
N THR A 56 7.50 23.01 -7.92
CA THR A 56 6.83 21.70 -7.84
C THR A 56 7.51 20.80 -6.83
N LEU A 57 8.84 20.76 -6.82
CA LEU A 57 9.61 19.98 -5.84
C LEU A 57 9.36 20.46 -4.41
N VAL A 58 9.35 21.77 -4.16
CA VAL A 58 9.02 22.36 -2.85
C VAL A 58 7.58 22.05 -2.45
N VAL A 59 6.62 22.16 -3.36
CA VAL A 59 5.21 21.83 -3.08
C VAL A 59 5.05 20.36 -2.72
N VAL A 60 5.63 19.44 -3.50
CA VAL A 60 5.56 18.01 -3.20
C VAL A 60 6.25 17.70 -1.87
N ALA A 61 7.43 18.27 -1.59
CA ALA A 61 8.10 18.11 -0.31
C ALA A 61 7.24 18.63 0.85
N GLY A 62 6.59 19.79 0.69
CA GLY A 62 5.65 20.35 1.66
C GLY A 62 4.48 19.40 1.93
N LEU A 63 3.89 18.80 0.90
CA LEU A 63 2.82 17.80 1.04
C LEU A 63 3.30 16.55 1.81
N LEU A 64 4.53 16.09 1.57
CA LEU A 64 5.12 14.97 2.32
C LEU A 64 5.30 15.32 3.80
N LEU A 65 5.74 16.53 4.12
CA LEU A 65 5.89 17.01 5.50
C LEU A 65 4.53 17.18 6.20
N VAL A 66 3.52 17.68 5.49
CA VAL A 66 2.15 17.73 5.99
C VAL A 66 1.62 16.32 6.27
N GLY A 67 1.85 15.37 5.36
CA GLY A 67 1.53 13.96 5.56
C GLY A 67 2.24 13.36 6.79
N LEU A 68 3.52 13.66 6.97
CA LEU A 68 4.29 13.26 8.15
C LEU A 68 3.69 13.84 9.44
N ALA A 69 3.27 15.11 9.43
CA ALA A 69 2.62 15.73 10.58
C ALA A 69 1.29 15.03 10.94
N PHE A 70 0.51 14.59 9.95
CA PHE A 70 -0.68 13.76 10.19
C PHE A 70 -0.32 12.38 10.77
N ASP A 71 0.70 11.71 10.25
CA ASP A 71 1.17 10.41 10.77
C ASP A 71 1.72 10.51 12.20
N LEU A 72 2.19 11.69 12.62
CA LEU A 72 2.59 11.96 14.01
C LEU A 72 1.40 12.18 14.95
N ARG A 73 0.28 12.73 14.46
CA ARG A 73 -0.97 12.89 15.22
C ARG A 73 -1.76 11.60 15.36
N GLY A 74 -1.49 10.62 14.49
CA GLY A 74 -2.07 9.28 14.54
C GLY A 74 -2.96 8.97 13.33
N PRO A 75 -3.27 7.69 13.10
CA PRO A 75 -3.86 7.19 11.85
C PRO A 75 -5.28 7.70 11.56
N GLN A 76 -6.02 8.18 12.56
CA GLN A 76 -7.35 8.76 12.37
C GLN A 76 -7.34 10.18 11.78
N SER A 77 -6.17 10.80 11.69
CA SER A 77 -6.02 12.20 11.28
C SER A 77 -6.01 12.38 9.76
N LEU A 78 -5.86 11.29 9.00
CA LEU A 78 -5.80 11.32 7.54
C LEU A 78 -7.20 11.26 6.93
N PRO A 79 -7.49 12.09 5.91
CA PRO A 79 -8.65 11.88 5.05
C PRO A 79 -8.60 10.45 4.51
N SER A 80 -9.62 9.64 4.74
CA SER A 80 -9.65 8.26 4.26
C SER A 80 -11.07 7.74 4.16
N TRP A 81 -11.26 6.72 3.33
CA TRP A 81 -12.50 5.95 3.33
C TRP A 81 -12.63 5.19 4.63
N ARG A 82 -13.82 5.20 5.26
CA ARG A 82 -14.09 4.41 6.47
C ARG A 82 -14.54 2.98 6.18
N ARG A 83 -14.36 2.52 4.94
CA ARG A 83 -14.78 1.20 4.47
C ARG A 83 -13.56 0.32 4.21
N GLN A 84 -13.58 -0.88 4.79
CA GLN A 84 -12.68 -1.97 4.40
C GLN A 84 -13.23 -2.73 3.19
N VAL A 85 -12.44 -3.68 2.68
CA VAL A 85 -12.92 -4.62 1.68
C VAL A 85 -14.22 -5.31 2.12
N ASP A 86 -15.02 -5.71 1.16
CA ASP A 86 -16.37 -6.24 1.38
C ASP A 86 -16.32 -7.65 2.01
N VAL A 87 -16.70 -7.75 3.29
CA VAL A 87 -16.63 -8.98 4.06
C VAL A 87 -17.62 -10.04 3.55
N ASP A 88 -18.73 -9.62 2.95
CA ASP A 88 -19.76 -10.54 2.43
C ASP A 88 -19.22 -11.39 1.27
N TRP A 89 -18.13 -10.95 0.63
CA TRP A 89 -17.48 -11.72 -0.43
C TRP A 89 -16.89 -13.05 0.07
N LEU A 90 -16.56 -13.14 1.37
CA LEU A 90 -16.00 -14.35 1.97
C LEU A 90 -16.99 -15.54 1.95
N THR A 91 -18.29 -15.25 1.97
CA THR A 91 -19.37 -16.25 1.94
C THR A 91 -20.05 -16.34 0.58
N ARG A 92 -19.99 -15.27 -0.23
CA ARG A 92 -20.63 -15.21 -1.56
C ARG A 92 -19.76 -15.79 -2.68
N TYR A 93 -18.44 -15.64 -2.63
CA TYR A 93 -17.54 -15.98 -3.73
C TYR A 93 -16.50 -17.04 -3.37
N ARG A 94 -15.94 -17.67 -4.41
CA ARG A 94 -14.86 -18.65 -4.28
C ARG A 94 -13.58 -17.98 -3.78
N GLY A 95 -12.74 -18.74 -3.07
CA GLY A 95 -11.39 -18.37 -2.59
C GLY A 95 -10.64 -17.37 -3.46
N TRP A 96 -10.32 -17.78 -4.68
CA TRP A 96 -9.55 -16.99 -5.63
C TRP A 96 -10.22 -15.69 -6.09
N VAL A 97 -11.56 -15.62 -6.11
CA VAL A 97 -12.32 -14.45 -6.56
C VAL A 97 -12.21 -13.34 -5.52
N TYR A 98 -12.53 -13.63 -4.26
CA TYR A 98 -12.41 -12.63 -3.21
C TYR A 98 -10.94 -12.36 -2.88
N GLY A 99 -10.05 -13.36 -2.98
CA GLY A 99 -8.61 -13.18 -2.85
C GLY A 99 -8.11 -12.13 -3.84
N GLY A 100 -8.42 -12.33 -5.13
CA GLY A 100 -8.09 -11.37 -6.19
C GLY A 100 -8.74 -10.00 -5.96
N GLY A 101 -10.03 -9.95 -5.65
CA GLY A 101 -10.75 -8.70 -5.42
C GLY A 101 -10.20 -7.89 -4.24
N PHE A 102 -9.92 -8.54 -3.12
CA PHE A 102 -9.29 -7.91 -1.96
C PHE A 102 -7.87 -7.47 -2.28
N GLY A 103 -7.13 -8.29 -3.03
CA GLY A 103 -5.80 -7.95 -3.51
C GLY A 103 -5.81 -6.67 -4.32
N VAL A 104 -6.65 -6.58 -5.35
CA VAL A 104 -6.75 -5.36 -6.20
C VAL A 104 -7.10 -4.13 -5.36
N GLN A 105 -8.07 -4.22 -4.45
CA GLN A 105 -8.49 -3.10 -3.61
C GLN A 105 -7.37 -2.63 -2.66
N LEU A 106 -6.67 -3.58 -2.03
CA LEU A 106 -5.59 -3.28 -1.09
C LEU A 106 -4.31 -2.84 -1.79
N GLY A 107 -4.01 -3.40 -2.96
CA GLY A 107 -2.89 -3.03 -3.82
C GLY A 107 -3.06 -1.65 -4.45
N PHE A 108 -4.29 -1.29 -4.84
CA PHE A 108 -4.59 0.07 -5.31
C PHE A 108 -4.47 1.12 -4.19
N GLY A 109 -4.75 0.72 -2.94
CA GLY A 109 -4.42 1.49 -1.74
C GLY A 109 -5.28 2.72 -1.45
N LEU A 110 -6.00 3.26 -2.43
CA LEU A 110 -6.83 4.47 -2.30
C LEU A 110 -8.34 4.19 -2.16
N VAL A 111 -8.77 2.93 -2.30
CA VAL A 111 -10.18 2.51 -2.22
C VAL A 111 -10.54 1.82 -0.90
N THR A 112 -9.58 1.76 0.03
CA THR A 112 -9.74 1.17 1.36
C THR A 112 -9.28 2.17 2.43
N ILE A 113 -9.37 1.80 3.71
CA ILE A 113 -8.82 2.62 4.80
C ILE A 113 -7.32 2.85 4.56
N ILE A 114 -6.94 4.13 4.57
CA ILE A 114 -5.56 4.58 4.45
C ILE A 114 -5.03 4.77 5.86
N THR A 115 -4.05 3.97 6.24
CA THR A 115 -3.49 3.95 7.61
C THR A 115 -2.26 4.83 7.79
N SER A 116 -1.64 5.28 6.70
CA SER A 116 -0.46 6.14 6.71
C SER A 116 -0.38 7.02 5.47
N ALA A 117 0.16 8.22 5.65
CA ALA A 117 0.44 9.19 4.60
C ALA A 117 1.38 8.65 3.51
N THR A 118 2.15 7.59 3.79
CA THR A 118 2.99 6.92 2.79
C THR A 118 2.21 6.47 1.57
N THR A 119 0.92 6.11 1.71
CA THR A 119 0.08 5.75 0.56
C THR A 119 -0.07 6.92 -0.42
N TYR A 120 -0.31 8.13 0.10
CA TYR A 120 -0.38 9.33 -0.72
C TYR A 120 0.97 9.72 -1.30
N ALA A 121 2.03 9.58 -0.51
CA ALA A 121 3.39 9.86 -0.96
C ALA A 121 3.79 9.00 -2.16
N VAL A 122 3.47 7.69 -2.13
CA VAL A 122 3.74 6.78 -3.25
C VAL A 122 3.05 7.25 -4.53
N VAL A 123 1.78 7.67 -4.45
CA VAL A 123 1.02 8.20 -5.60
C VAL A 123 1.64 9.50 -6.12
N LEU A 124 1.96 10.44 -5.23
CA LEU A 124 2.57 11.72 -5.58
C LEU A 124 3.95 11.54 -6.24
N LEU A 125 4.79 10.67 -5.66
CA LEU A 125 6.12 10.38 -6.19
C LEU A 125 6.04 9.63 -7.53
N ALA A 126 5.12 8.68 -7.68
CA ALA A 126 4.86 8.02 -8.96
C ALA A 126 4.43 9.03 -10.03
N ALA A 127 3.54 9.97 -9.71
CA ALA A 127 3.16 11.04 -10.61
C ALA A 127 4.33 11.97 -10.95
N LEU A 128 5.17 12.32 -9.96
CA LEU A 128 6.35 13.16 -10.19
C LEU A 128 7.35 12.53 -11.17
N THR A 129 7.38 11.19 -11.30
CA THR A 129 8.23 10.55 -12.31
C THR A 129 7.83 10.89 -13.75
N GLY A 130 6.53 11.02 -14.03
CA GLY A 130 5.98 11.18 -15.38
C GLY A 130 6.40 10.09 -16.39
N HIS A 131 6.93 8.96 -15.93
CA HIS A 131 7.39 7.86 -16.77
C HIS A 131 6.66 6.58 -16.40
N LEU A 132 5.98 5.97 -17.38
CA LEU A 132 5.14 4.80 -17.14
C LEU A 132 5.92 3.65 -16.47
N ALA A 133 7.13 3.34 -16.95
CA ALA A 133 7.94 2.26 -16.38
C ALA A 133 8.29 2.51 -14.90
N ALA A 134 8.63 3.75 -14.54
CA ALA A 134 8.94 4.13 -13.16
C ALA A 134 7.69 4.06 -12.28
N GLY A 135 6.55 4.57 -12.77
CA GLY A 135 5.26 4.47 -12.08
C GLY A 135 4.82 3.03 -11.84
N LEU A 136 4.95 2.16 -12.84
CA LEU A 136 4.66 0.73 -12.72
C LEU A 136 5.59 0.05 -11.70
N ALA A 137 6.88 0.37 -11.70
CA ALA A 137 7.83 -0.19 -10.72
C ALA A 137 7.46 0.23 -9.29
N VAL A 138 7.21 1.53 -9.07
CA VAL A 138 6.77 2.07 -7.76
C VAL A 138 5.47 1.40 -7.30
N GLY A 139 4.48 1.32 -8.20
CA GLY A 139 3.19 0.69 -7.94
C GLY A 139 3.30 -0.80 -7.64
N ALA A 140 4.12 -1.54 -8.40
CA ALA A 140 4.36 -2.97 -8.18
C ALA A 140 5.01 -3.23 -6.82
N THR A 141 6.06 -2.47 -6.48
CA THR A 141 6.71 -2.56 -5.17
C THR A 141 5.72 -2.28 -4.05
N PHE A 142 4.91 -1.23 -4.17
CA PHE A 142 3.88 -0.89 -3.19
C PHE A 142 2.85 -2.02 -3.00
N GLY A 143 2.29 -2.53 -4.10
CA GLY A 143 1.29 -3.60 -4.07
C GLY A 143 1.83 -4.90 -3.47
N VAL A 144 3.04 -5.30 -3.84
CA VAL A 144 3.70 -6.51 -3.33
C VAL A 144 4.03 -6.37 -1.85
N VAL A 145 4.65 -5.26 -1.44
CA VAL A 145 5.01 -5.02 -0.02
C VAL A 145 3.78 -5.04 0.87
N ARG A 146 2.66 -4.46 0.44
CA ARG A 146 1.37 -4.52 1.17
C ARG A 146 0.79 -5.93 1.26
N ALA A 147 1.11 -6.81 0.32
CA ALA A 147 0.65 -8.19 0.33
C ALA A 147 1.52 -9.11 1.19
N LEU A 148 2.79 -8.78 1.44
CA LEU A 148 3.73 -9.64 2.19
C LEU A 148 3.20 -10.14 3.55
N PRO A 149 2.49 -9.33 4.37
CA PRO A 149 1.99 -9.81 5.66
C PRO A 149 1.04 -11.03 5.54
N SER A 150 0.34 -11.22 4.42
CA SER A 150 -0.52 -12.40 4.24
C SER A 150 0.29 -13.68 4.04
N LEU A 151 1.51 -13.58 3.53
CA LEU A 151 2.41 -14.73 3.36
C LEU A 151 2.97 -15.23 4.70
N LEU A 152 3.03 -14.36 5.72
CA LEU A 152 3.40 -14.76 7.08
C LEU A 152 2.40 -15.78 7.68
N LEU A 153 1.18 -15.83 7.15
CA LEU A 153 0.14 -16.76 7.58
C LEU A 153 0.24 -18.14 6.90
N ALA A 154 1.18 -18.34 5.97
CA ALA A 154 1.30 -19.56 5.17
C ALA A 154 1.45 -20.83 6.00
N ARG A 155 2.13 -20.74 7.15
CA ARG A 155 2.45 -21.87 8.04
C ARG A 155 1.57 -21.91 9.29
N VAL A 156 0.41 -21.26 9.26
CA VAL A 156 -0.51 -21.21 10.40
C VAL A 156 -1.50 -22.37 10.31
N ASP A 157 -1.18 -23.44 11.03
CA ASP A 157 -1.97 -24.68 11.03
C ASP A 157 -2.87 -24.86 12.26
N ASP A 158 -2.66 -24.08 13.31
CA ASP A 158 -3.40 -24.11 14.58
C ASP A 158 -3.65 -22.69 15.15
N ARG A 159 -4.54 -22.57 16.14
CA ARG A 159 -4.93 -21.28 16.73
C ARG A 159 -3.79 -20.59 17.48
N ASP A 160 -2.92 -21.35 18.13
CA ASP A 160 -1.80 -20.80 18.91
C ASP A 160 -0.74 -20.20 17.96
N SER A 161 -0.50 -20.87 16.83
CA SER A 161 0.32 -20.39 15.72
C SER A 161 -0.22 -19.10 15.12
N LEU A 162 -1.55 -18.96 14.99
CA LEU A 162 -2.17 -17.71 14.54
C LEU A 162 -1.91 -16.58 15.54
N HIS A 163 -2.11 -16.85 16.83
CA HIS A 163 -1.87 -15.86 17.89
C HIS A 163 -0.40 -15.41 17.92
N ARG A 164 0.55 -16.36 17.79
CA ARG A 164 1.99 -16.06 17.69
C ARG A 164 2.34 -15.15 16.50
N VAL A 165 1.73 -15.39 15.33
CA VAL A 165 1.94 -14.53 14.15
C VAL A 165 1.37 -13.14 14.39
N PHE A 166 0.20 -13.01 15.03
CA PHE A 166 -0.37 -11.69 15.35
C PHE A 166 0.47 -10.92 16.35
N ILE A 167 0.95 -11.55 17.42
CA ILE A 167 1.89 -10.91 18.35
C ILE A 167 3.13 -10.42 17.60
N ARG A 168 3.68 -11.23 16.69
CA ARG A 168 4.85 -10.84 15.89
C ARG A 168 4.53 -9.65 14.97
N VAL A 169 3.41 -9.67 14.27
CA VAL A 169 3.00 -8.54 13.40
C VAL A 169 2.77 -7.28 14.23
N GLU A 170 2.16 -7.41 15.42
CA GLU A 170 1.92 -6.31 16.34
C GLU A 170 3.24 -5.67 16.82
N GLN A 171 4.24 -6.48 17.17
CA GLN A 171 5.59 -6.01 17.53
C GLN A 171 6.26 -5.20 16.42
N TRP A 172 5.97 -5.50 15.16
CA TRP A 172 6.49 -4.76 14.00
C TRP A 172 5.71 -3.49 13.67
N THR A 173 4.57 -3.23 14.31
CA THR A 173 3.75 -2.03 14.07
C THR A 173 4.54 -0.74 14.32
N ASN A 174 5.23 -0.67 15.46
CA ASN A 174 6.01 0.52 15.83
C ASN A 174 7.25 0.69 14.93
N PRO A 175 8.11 -0.32 14.71
CA PRO A 175 9.21 -0.22 13.76
C PRO A 175 8.76 0.16 12.35
N ALA A 176 7.70 -0.46 11.82
CA ALA A 176 7.19 -0.15 10.49
C ALA A 176 6.68 1.30 10.40
N ALA A 177 6.01 1.80 11.44
CA ALA A 177 5.59 3.19 11.49
C ALA A 177 6.79 4.17 11.54
N VAL A 178 7.85 3.84 12.28
CA VAL A 178 9.08 4.64 12.30
C VAL A 178 9.75 4.64 10.92
N ILE A 179 9.89 3.48 10.28
CA ILE A 179 10.47 3.36 8.94
C ILE A 179 9.67 4.20 7.93
N ALA A 180 8.34 4.11 7.97
CA ALA A 180 7.46 4.90 7.10
C ALA A 180 7.64 6.41 7.30
N LYS A 181 7.72 6.88 8.54
CA LYS A 181 7.96 8.29 8.89
C LYS A 181 9.34 8.78 8.45
N VAL A 182 10.38 7.97 8.67
CA VAL A 182 11.74 8.27 8.23
C VAL A 182 11.83 8.31 6.71
N ALA A 183 11.19 7.37 6.01
CA ALA A 183 11.13 7.36 4.54
C ALA A 183 10.40 8.60 3.99
N LEU A 184 9.28 9.00 4.60
CA LEU A 184 8.57 10.24 4.25
C LEU A 184 9.43 11.49 4.45
N GLY A 185 10.05 11.63 5.62
CA GLY A 185 10.94 12.76 5.93
C GLY A 185 12.18 12.79 5.03
N GLY A 186 12.79 11.64 4.78
CA GLY A 186 13.92 11.49 3.88
C GLY A 186 13.57 11.86 2.43
N ALA A 187 12.42 11.40 1.92
CA ALA A 187 11.95 11.78 0.60
C ALA A 187 11.71 13.29 0.48
N ALA A 188 11.11 13.92 1.51
CA ALA A 188 10.93 15.37 1.53
C ALA A 188 12.28 16.12 1.53
N ALA A 189 13.26 15.66 2.31
CA ALA A 189 14.60 16.26 2.34
C ALA A 189 15.32 16.14 0.98
N ILE A 190 15.22 14.98 0.31
CA ILE A 190 15.78 14.76 -1.03
C ILE A 190 15.16 15.74 -2.04
N LEU A 191 13.83 15.92 -2.01
CA LEU A 191 13.14 16.84 -2.91
C LEU A 191 13.52 18.30 -2.65
N LEU A 192 13.68 18.70 -1.38
CA LEU A 192 14.14 20.06 -1.03
C LEU A 192 15.58 20.29 -1.49
N ALA A 193 16.47 19.31 -1.30
CA ALA A 193 17.85 19.40 -1.77
C ALA A 193 17.91 19.52 -3.30
N ALA A 194 17.11 18.72 -4.03
CA ALA A 194 16.99 18.82 -5.48
C ALA A 194 16.47 20.19 -5.93
N ALA A 195 15.51 20.77 -5.20
CA ALA A 195 14.96 22.10 -5.50
C ALA A 195 15.96 23.25 -5.29
N ILE A 196 16.94 23.09 -4.39
CA ILE A 196 18.02 24.07 -4.18
C ILE A 196 19.05 24.00 -5.31
N GLY A 197 19.26 22.81 -5.89
CA GLY A 197 20.21 22.58 -6.98
C GLY A 197 19.69 22.89 -8.40
N SER A 198 18.39 23.13 -8.55
CA SER A 198 17.70 23.45 -9.82
C SER A 198 17.45 24.93 -10.02
#